data_AF-A0A416JY63-F1
#
_entry.id   AF-A0A416JY63-F1
#
_cell.length_a   1.000
_cell.length_b   1.000
_cell.length_c   1.000
_cell.angle_alpha   90.00
_cell.angle_beta   90.00
_cell.angle_gamma   90.00
#
_symmetry.space_group_name_H-M   'P 1'
#
loop_
_entity.id
_entity.type
_entity.pdbx_description
1 polymer ?
#
loop_
_entity_poly.entity_id
_entity_poly.type
_entity_poly.pdbx_seq_one_letter_code
_entity_poly.pdbx_strand_id
1 'polypeptide(L)'
;MSVILCRRERVSHPFFIESLGIRVGSSQELCYAFYHHPLLLIDDLMGQDLMDFIREELGMGATAGRMEKWIRSGENPDDALIMFMQDCDYYSSLEISRFRQQLVSLRKLPTLEYEKKKGDCLFGFRQYGKAIDIYQKILEMSDHMKCDDKFLGRVWNNLAVCYTRIFQFGKAWMPLRRRFFG
;
A
#
# COMPACT_ATOMS: atom_id res chain seq x y z
N MET A 1 8.61 -26.02 -13.11
CA MET A 1 7.48 -25.25 -13.65
C MET A 1 6.21 -25.81 -13.03
N SER A 2 5.63 -25.11 -12.07
CA SER A 2 4.30 -25.43 -11.54
C SER A 2 3.25 -24.79 -12.45
N VAL A 3 2.14 -25.51 -12.68
CA VAL A 3 0.95 -24.95 -13.32
C VAL A 3 0.11 -24.32 -12.22
N ILE A 4 -0.20 -23.02 -12.35
CA ILE A 4 -1.13 -22.35 -11.45
C ILE A 4 -2.54 -22.60 -11.99
N LEU A 5 -3.35 -23.34 -11.25
CA LEU A 5 -4.76 -23.53 -11.59
C LEU A 5 -5.54 -22.29 -11.15
N CYS A 6 -5.94 -21.43 -12.08
CA CYS A 6 -6.82 -20.30 -11.77
C CYS A 6 -8.17 -20.83 -11.29
N ARG A 7 -8.58 -20.46 -10.06
CA ARG A 7 -9.93 -20.75 -9.57
C ARG A 7 -10.94 -20.00 -10.45
N ARG A 8 -11.99 -20.69 -10.89
CA ARG A 8 -13.13 -20.05 -11.57
C ARG A 8 -14.02 -19.41 -10.49
N GLU A 9 -13.64 -18.23 -10.06
CA GLU A 9 -14.49 -17.38 -9.23
C GLU A 9 -15.51 -16.67 -10.13
N ARG A 10 -16.78 -16.66 -9.72
CA ARG A 10 -17.85 -15.99 -10.47
C ARG A 10 -17.99 -14.56 -9.97
N VAL A 11 -16.96 -13.76 -10.23
CA VAL A 11 -16.97 -12.34 -9.87
C VAL A 11 -17.85 -11.56 -10.85
N SER A 12 -18.91 -10.96 -10.32
CA SER A 12 -19.82 -10.07 -11.03
C SER A 12 -19.43 -8.61 -10.83
N HIS A 13 -18.89 -8.27 -9.64
CA HIS A 13 -18.43 -6.93 -9.30
C HIS A 13 -16.94 -6.96 -8.89
N PRO A 14 -16.02 -6.69 -9.82
CA PRO A 14 -14.60 -6.62 -9.52
C PRO A 14 -14.29 -5.53 -8.49
N PHE A 15 -13.40 -5.85 -7.54
CA PHE A 15 -12.95 -4.91 -6.52
C PHE A 15 -11.97 -3.91 -7.09
N PHE A 16 -12.22 -2.61 -6.91
CA PHE A 16 -11.34 -1.57 -7.45
C PHE A 16 -10.33 -1.10 -6.39
N ILE A 17 -9.04 -1.36 -6.66
CA ILE A 17 -7.95 -0.90 -5.81
C ILE A 17 -7.50 0.47 -6.30
N GLU A 18 -7.97 1.52 -5.62
CA GLU A 18 -7.74 2.90 -6.02
C GLU A 18 -6.26 3.30 -6.01
N SER A 19 -5.46 2.78 -5.06
CA SER A 19 -4.03 3.07 -4.93
C SER A 19 -3.17 2.47 -6.05
N LEU A 20 -3.69 1.47 -6.77
CA LEU A 20 -3.04 0.85 -7.92
C LEU A 20 -3.73 1.19 -9.25
N GLY A 21 -4.98 1.67 -9.21
CA GLY A 21 -5.77 1.95 -10.40
C GLY A 21 -6.21 0.69 -11.16
N ILE A 22 -6.29 -0.46 -10.48
CA ILE A 22 -6.63 -1.75 -11.08
C ILE A 22 -7.93 -2.30 -10.52
N ARG A 23 -8.63 -3.10 -11.33
CA ARG A 23 -9.77 -3.91 -10.91
C ARG A 23 -9.30 -5.34 -10.69
N VAL A 24 -9.64 -5.90 -9.55
CA VAL A 24 -9.30 -7.25 -9.13
C VAL A 24 -10.56 -8.10 -9.20
N GLY A 25 -10.52 -9.14 -10.02
CA GLY A 25 -11.62 -10.06 -10.26
C GLY A 25 -11.36 -11.48 -9.74
N SER A 26 -10.26 -11.69 -9.00
CA SER A 26 -9.95 -13.00 -8.43
C SER A 26 -9.11 -12.93 -7.14
N SER A 27 -9.17 -14.00 -6.36
CA SER A 27 -8.34 -14.20 -5.17
C SER A 27 -6.85 -14.22 -5.50
N GLN A 28 -6.47 -14.74 -6.68
CA GLN A 28 -5.08 -14.76 -7.15
C GLN A 28 -4.56 -13.36 -7.48
N GLU A 29 -5.36 -12.55 -8.19
CA GLU A 29 -5.02 -11.16 -8.49
C GLU A 29 -4.92 -10.33 -7.20
N LEU A 30 -5.79 -10.60 -6.22
CA LEU A 30 -5.74 -9.95 -4.92
C LEU A 30 -4.47 -10.34 -4.14
N CYS A 31 -4.13 -11.64 -4.11
CA CYS A 31 -2.87 -12.12 -3.52
C CYS A 31 -1.66 -11.48 -4.20
N TYR A 32 -1.67 -11.39 -5.53
CA TYR A 32 -0.60 -10.78 -6.30
C TYR A 32 -0.42 -9.31 -5.94
N ALA A 33 -1.53 -8.55 -5.85
CA ALA A 33 -1.50 -7.15 -5.46
C ALA A 33 -0.88 -6.98 -4.05
N PHE A 34 -1.31 -7.80 -3.07
CA PHE A 34 -0.77 -7.76 -1.71
C PHE A 34 0.72 -8.08 -1.64
N TYR A 35 1.15 -9.12 -2.35
CA TYR A 35 2.55 -9.56 -2.32
C TYR A 35 3.49 -8.52 -2.93
N HIS A 36 3.10 -7.90 -4.05
CA HIS A 36 3.96 -6.97 -4.78
C HIS A 36 3.84 -5.51 -4.32
N HIS A 37 2.70 -5.11 -3.77
CA HIS A 37 2.44 -3.72 -3.36
C HIS A 37 1.95 -3.55 -1.91
N PRO A 38 2.60 -4.20 -0.91
CA PRO A 38 2.12 -4.18 0.48
C PRO A 38 2.04 -2.76 1.07
N LEU A 39 3.01 -1.90 0.75
CA LEU A 39 3.07 -0.50 1.23
C LEU A 39 1.84 0.34 0.89
N LEU A 40 1.12 0.00 -0.19
CA LEU A 40 -0.03 0.77 -0.67
C LEU A 40 -1.37 0.16 -0.25
N LEU A 41 -1.37 -1.06 0.28
CA LEU A 41 -2.59 -1.85 0.48
C LEU A 41 -2.85 -2.20 1.93
N ILE A 42 -1.81 -2.41 2.74
CA ILE A 42 -2.01 -3.00 4.07
C ILE A 42 -2.74 -2.05 5.03
N ASP A 43 -2.47 -0.75 4.96
CA ASP A 43 -3.12 0.23 5.84
C ASP A 43 -4.49 0.69 5.32
N ASP A 44 -4.68 0.71 4.00
CA ASP A 44 -5.84 1.36 3.38
C ASP A 44 -6.91 0.34 2.92
N LEU A 45 -6.54 -0.92 2.67
CA LEU A 45 -7.43 -1.90 2.02
C LEU A 45 -8.14 -2.85 3.01
N MET A 46 -7.65 -2.97 4.24
CA MET A 46 -8.15 -3.93 5.25
C MET A 46 -9.45 -3.49 5.93
N GLY A 47 -10.42 -3.00 5.13
CA GLY A 47 -11.73 -2.52 5.57
C GLY A 47 -12.87 -3.50 5.28
N GLN A 48 -14.10 -3.09 5.62
CA GLN A 48 -15.30 -3.90 5.46
C GLN A 48 -15.58 -4.23 3.98
N ASP A 49 -15.36 -3.29 3.07
CA ASP A 49 -15.58 -3.49 1.62
C ASP A 49 -14.76 -4.66 1.06
N LEU A 50 -13.53 -4.85 1.56
CA LEU A 50 -12.70 -5.99 1.18
C LEU A 50 -13.25 -7.30 1.75
N MET A 51 -13.74 -7.30 2.99
CA MET A 51 -14.33 -8.49 3.62
C MET A 51 -15.59 -8.93 2.88
N ASP A 52 -16.42 -7.97 2.46
CA ASP A 52 -17.63 -8.23 1.70
C ASP A 52 -17.29 -8.77 0.30
N PHE A 53 -16.28 -8.20 -0.38
CA PHE A 53 -15.76 -8.76 -1.64
C PHE A 53 -15.25 -10.20 -1.48
N ILE A 54 -14.45 -10.48 -0.45
CA ILE A 54 -13.93 -11.84 -0.18
C ILE A 54 -15.08 -12.80 0.12
N ARG A 55 -16.11 -12.36 0.85
CA ARG A 55 -17.26 -13.18 1.24
C ARG A 55 -18.17 -13.48 0.06
N GLU A 56 -18.58 -12.46 -0.69
CA GLU A 56 -19.67 -12.53 -1.66
C GLU A 56 -19.17 -12.86 -3.07
N GLU A 57 -18.11 -12.18 -3.52
CA GLU A 57 -17.63 -12.29 -4.91
C GLU A 57 -16.62 -13.43 -5.07
N LEU A 58 -15.70 -13.60 -4.11
CA LEU A 58 -14.73 -14.72 -4.12
C LEU A 58 -15.32 -16.02 -3.55
N GLY A 59 -16.49 -15.95 -2.89
CA GLY A 59 -17.12 -17.10 -2.25
C GLY A 59 -16.34 -17.64 -1.04
N MET A 60 -15.46 -16.83 -0.43
CA MET A 60 -14.58 -17.22 0.68
C MET A 60 -15.11 -16.72 2.03
N GLY A 61 -16.41 -16.92 2.28
CA GLY A 61 -17.07 -16.40 3.49
C GLY A 61 -16.50 -16.91 4.82
N ALA A 62 -15.99 -18.15 4.85
CA ALA A 62 -15.30 -18.69 6.03
C ALA A 62 -13.98 -17.94 6.32
N THR A 63 -13.22 -17.61 5.28
CA THR A 63 -11.98 -16.82 5.39
C THR A 63 -12.28 -15.39 5.83
N ALA A 64 -13.23 -14.72 5.18
CA ALA A 64 -13.65 -13.37 5.55
C ALA A 64 -14.08 -13.29 7.03
N GLY A 65 -14.90 -14.23 7.50
CA GLY A 65 -15.33 -14.28 8.90
C GLY A 65 -14.18 -14.55 9.88
N ARG A 66 -13.15 -15.30 9.50
CA ARG A 66 -11.94 -15.47 10.31
C ARG A 66 -11.11 -14.18 10.35
N MET A 67 -10.92 -13.53 9.20
CA MET A 67 -10.20 -12.25 9.10
C MET A 67 -10.86 -11.16 9.95
N GLU A 68 -12.18 -10.99 9.86
CA GLU A 68 -12.92 -10.01 10.66
C GLU A 68 -12.78 -10.27 12.16
N LYS A 69 -12.88 -11.53 12.59
CA LYS A 69 -12.68 -11.89 14.00
C LYS A 69 -11.27 -11.55 14.47
N TRP A 70 -10.26 -11.79 13.64
CA TRP A 70 -8.86 -11.48 13.93
C TRP A 70 -8.60 -9.98 14.03
N ILE A 71 -9.19 -9.19 13.13
CA ILE A 71 -9.08 -7.73 13.17
C ILE A 71 -9.79 -7.18 14.41
N ARG A 72 -10.96 -7.75 14.76
CA ARG A 72 -11.73 -7.35 15.94
C ARG A 72 -11.08 -7.77 17.26
N SER A 73 -10.26 -8.81 17.30
CA SER A 73 -9.52 -9.19 18.52
C SER A 73 -8.40 -8.19 18.86
N GLY A 74 -8.10 -7.24 17.97
CA GLY A 74 -7.02 -6.27 18.16
C GLY A 74 -5.64 -6.88 17.92
N GLU A 75 -5.58 -8.07 17.32
CA GLU A 75 -4.34 -8.70 16.89
C GLU A 75 -3.75 -8.00 15.67
N ASN A 76 -2.54 -8.38 15.30
CA ASN A 76 -1.85 -7.78 14.15
C ASN A 76 -2.65 -8.03 12.86
N PRO A 77 -3.16 -6.98 12.17
CA PRO A 77 -3.92 -7.15 10.93
C PRO A 77 -3.10 -7.80 9.82
N ASP A 78 -1.76 -7.70 9.88
CA ASP A 78 -0.86 -8.35 8.93
C ASP A 78 -1.02 -9.89 8.98
N ASP A 79 -1.29 -10.48 10.15
CA ASP A 79 -1.48 -11.93 10.28
C ASP A 79 -2.82 -12.38 9.67
N ALA A 80 -3.86 -11.53 9.68
CA ALA A 80 -5.11 -11.80 8.97
C ALA A 80 -4.90 -11.83 7.44
N LEU A 81 -4.05 -10.95 6.92
CA LEU A 81 -3.66 -10.98 5.51
C LEU A 81 -2.87 -12.26 5.17
N ILE A 82 -1.93 -12.67 6.02
CA ILE A 82 -1.19 -13.92 5.84
C ILE A 82 -2.14 -15.13 5.82
N MET A 83 -3.13 -15.16 6.71
CA MET A 83 -4.17 -16.20 6.74
C MET A 83 -4.94 -16.27 5.41
N PHE A 84 -5.35 -15.11 4.87
CA PHE A 84 -6.01 -15.05 3.57
C PHE A 84 -5.13 -15.61 2.45
N MET A 85 -3.85 -15.21 2.39
CA MET A 85 -2.92 -15.68 1.36
C MET A 85 -2.66 -17.19 1.45
N GLN A 86 -2.66 -17.75 2.66
CA GLN A 86 -2.55 -19.19 2.89
C GLN A 86 -3.79 -19.95 2.40
N ASP A 87 -5.00 -19.43 2.65
CA ASP A 87 -6.26 -20.04 2.20
C ASP A 87 -6.44 -20.01 0.67
N CYS A 88 -5.85 -19.00 0.01
CA CYS A 88 -5.87 -18.87 -1.45
C CYS A 88 -4.95 -19.89 -2.15
N ASP A 89 -3.91 -20.36 -1.45
CA ASP A 89 -2.92 -21.33 -1.94
C ASP A 89 -2.27 -20.92 -3.28
N TYR A 90 -2.10 -19.61 -3.49
CA TYR A 90 -1.48 -19.05 -4.70
C TYR A 90 0.05 -18.95 -4.58
N TYR A 91 0.54 -18.70 -3.37
CA TYR A 91 1.97 -18.62 -3.05
C TYR A 91 2.40 -19.80 -2.19
N SER A 92 3.62 -20.27 -2.39
CA SER A 92 4.21 -21.31 -1.56
C SER A 92 4.40 -20.85 -0.11
N SER A 93 4.47 -21.79 0.82
CA SER A 93 4.77 -21.51 2.23
C SER A 93 6.07 -20.73 2.42
N LEU A 94 7.07 -20.94 1.56
CA LEU A 94 8.32 -20.20 1.55
C LEU A 94 8.13 -18.74 1.11
N GLU A 95 7.34 -18.48 0.08
CA GLU A 95 7.02 -17.13 -0.39
C GLU A 95 6.20 -16.37 0.65
N ILE A 96 5.22 -17.02 1.27
CA ILE A 96 4.43 -16.43 2.36
C ILE A 96 5.32 -16.08 3.56
N SER A 97 6.31 -16.93 3.89
CA SER A 97 7.27 -16.65 4.95
C SER A 97 8.15 -15.43 4.64
N ARG A 98 8.63 -15.30 3.38
CA ARG A 98 9.38 -14.11 2.93
C ARG A 98 8.51 -12.86 2.98
N PHE A 99 7.27 -12.95 2.54
CA PHE A 99 6.32 -11.83 2.61
C PHE A 99 6.10 -11.39 4.06
N ARG A 100 5.92 -12.33 5.00
CA ARG A 100 5.81 -12.01 6.44
C ARG A 100 7.04 -11.24 6.96
N GLN A 101 8.24 -11.67 6.58
CA GLN A 101 9.47 -10.94 6.94
C GLN A 101 9.50 -9.54 6.34
N GLN A 102 9.04 -9.37 5.10
CA GLN A 102 8.90 -8.07 4.47
C GLN A 102 7.94 -7.18 5.25
N LEU A 103 6.77 -7.67 5.68
CA LEU A 103 5.82 -6.90 6.49
C LEU A 103 6.45 -6.43 7.81
N VAL A 104 7.11 -7.33 8.53
CA VAL A 104 7.82 -6.98 9.76
C VAL A 104 8.89 -5.91 9.51
N SER A 105 9.63 -6.02 8.40
CA SER A 105 10.63 -5.00 8.05
C SER A 105 10.01 -3.63 7.76
N LEU A 106 8.83 -3.60 7.12
CA LEU A 106 8.10 -2.38 6.82
C LEU A 106 7.58 -1.72 8.11
N ARG A 107 7.00 -2.51 9.02
CA ARG A 107 6.49 -2.05 10.32
C ARG A 107 7.59 -1.52 11.26
N LYS A 108 8.83 -2.00 11.09
CA LYS A 108 10.01 -1.54 11.86
C LYS A 108 10.59 -0.22 11.35
N LEU A 109 10.17 0.27 10.19
CA LEU A 109 10.70 1.53 9.65
C LEU A 109 10.28 2.71 10.52
N PRO A 110 11.14 3.73 10.69
CA PRO A 110 10.74 5.00 11.26
C PRO A 110 9.57 5.59 10.47
N THR A 111 8.63 6.23 11.17
CA THR A 111 7.38 6.74 10.57
C THR A 111 7.64 7.61 9.33
N LEU A 112 8.62 8.51 9.39
CA LEU A 112 8.96 9.38 8.26
C LEU A 112 9.50 8.60 7.05
N GLU A 113 10.30 7.55 7.29
CA GLU A 113 10.81 6.70 6.21
C GLU A 113 9.71 5.81 5.60
N TYR A 114 8.80 5.32 6.43
CA TYR A 114 7.64 4.56 5.99
C TYR A 114 6.76 5.40 5.07
N GLU A 115 6.35 6.59 5.52
CA GLU A 115 5.56 7.54 4.73
C GLU A 115 6.29 7.94 3.45
N LYS A 116 7.60 8.20 3.52
CA LYS A 116 8.39 8.51 2.32
C LYS A 116 8.35 7.35 1.32
N LYS A 117 8.52 6.10 1.75
CA LYS A 117 8.44 4.94 0.87
C LYS A 117 7.05 4.78 0.26
N LYS A 118 5.99 5.03 1.03
CA LYS A 118 4.59 5.03 0.54
C LYS A 118 4.41 6.10 -0.56
N GLY A 119 4.87 7.33 -0.30
CA GLY A 119 4.84 8.42 -1.28
C GLY A 119 5.67 8.14 -2.55
N ASP A 120 6.88 7.61 -2.39
CA ASP A 120 7.75 7.22 -3.51
C ASP A 120 7.11 6.11 -4.37
N CYS A 121 6.36 5.19 -3.74
CA CYS A 121 5.62 4.15 -4.43
C CYS A 121 4.46 4.73 -5.24
N LEU A 122 3.63 5.60 -4.64
CA LEU A 122 2.56 6.32 -5.34
C LEU A 122 3.07 7.17 -6.51
N PHE A 123 4.23 7.81 -6.32
CA PHE A 123 4.92 8.53 -7.39
C PHE A 123 5.26 7.62 -8.57
N GLY A 124 5.77 6.42 -8.30
CA GLY A 124 6.04 5.40 -9.32
C GLY A 124 4.79 4.97 -10.09
N PHE A 125 3.65 4.87 -9.39
CA PHE A 125 2.32 4.62 -9.99
C PHE A 125 1.69 5.86 -10.64
N ARG A 126 2.41 6.98 -10.73
CA ARG A 126 1.93 8.26 -11.28
C ARG A 126 0.73 8.86 -10.54
N GLN A 127 0.48 8.41 -9.31
CA GLN A 127 -0.55 8.98 -8.43
C GLN A 127 -0.01 10.24 -7.76
N TYR A 128 0.33 11.25 -8.56
CA TYR A 128 1.02 12.46 -8.10
C TYR A 128 0.21 13.25 -7.07
N GLY A 129 -1.12 13.26 -7.17
CA GLY A 129 -1.98 13.92 -6.19
C GLY A 129 -1.81 13.32 -4.79
N LYS A 130 -2.01 12.01 -4.66
CA LYS A 130 -1.83 11.31 -3.38
C LYS A 130 -0.39 11.35 -2.87
N ALA A 131 0.60 11.29 -3.78
CA ALA A 131 2.01 11.44 -3.41
C ALA A 131 2.31 12.83 -2.82
N ILE A 132 1.70 13.89 -3.36
CA ILE A 132 1.80 15.26 -2.80
C ILE A 132 1.29 15.28 -1.37
N ASP A 133 0.10 14.72 -1.12
CA ASP A 133 -0.51 14.71 0.22
C ASP A 133 0.42 14.03 1.24
N ILE A 134 1.04 12.90 0.87
CA ILE A 134 2.02 12.21 1.72
C ILE A 134 3.26 13.06 1.96
N TYR A 135 3.86 13.65 0.90
CA TYR A 135 5.05 14.47 1.08
C TYR A 135 4.79 15.72 1.90
N GLN A 136 3.63 16.35 1.77
CA GLN A 136 3.22 17.48 2.62
C GLN A 136 3.09 17.05 4.09
N LYS A 137 2.41 15.92 4.35
CA LYS A 137 2.31 15.33 5.68
C LYS A 137 3.68 15.07 6.31
N ILE A 138 4.64 14.54 5.55
CA ILE A 138 6.02 14.31 6.04
C ILE A 138 6.68 15.63 6.45
N LEU A 139 6.48 16.69 5.68
CA LEU A 139 7.07 18.00 5.98
C LEU A 139 6.44 18.62 7.23
N GLU A 140 5.13 18.55 7.39
CA GLU A 140 4.43 18.99 8.61
C GLU A 140 4.91 18.22 9.84
N MET A 141 5.07 16.90 9.74
CA MET A 141 5.60 16.08 10.83
C MET A 141 7.06 16.41 11.15
N SER A 142 7.84 16.79 10.15
CA SER A 142 9.26 17.12 10.33
C SER A 142 9.49 18.44 11.08
N ASP A 143 8.53 19.37 11.08
CA ASP A 143 8.66 20.62 11.85
C ASP A 143 8.68 20.35 13.37
N HIS A 144 8.14 19.21 13.80
CA HIS A 144 8.08 18.79 15.21
C HIS A 144 9.14 17.74 15.59
N MET A 145 10.00 17.33 14.65
CA MET A 145 11.00 16.27 14.84
C MET A 145 12.36 16.70 14.30
N LYS A 146 13.46 16.36 15.00
CA LYS A 146 14.80 16.53 14.41
C LYS A 146 14.94 15.56 13.23
N CYS A 147 15.01 16.11 12.02
CA CYS A 147 15.18 15.35 10.79
C CYS A 147 16.52 15.68 10.13
N ASP A 148 17.05 14.74 9.35
CA ASP A 148 18.25 14.95 8.55
C ASP A 148 17.92 15.88 7.37
N ASP A 149 18.69 16.96 7.20
CA ASP A 149 18.51 17.94 6.12
C ASP A 149 18.57 17.26 4.73
N LYS A 150 19.39 16.21 4.57
CA LYS A 150 19.44 15.44 3.32
C LYS A 150 18.16 14.63 3.06
N PHE A 151 17.51 14.17 4.12
CA PHE A 151 16.20 13.52 3.99
C PHE A 151 15.15 14.54 3.54
N LEU A 152 15.07 15.69 4.19
CA LEU A 152 14.13 16.75 3.84
C LEU A 152 14.36 17.29 2.42
N GLY A 153 15.61 17.48 2.01
CA GLY A 153 15.94 17.89 0.64
C GLY A 153 15.42 16.92 -0.43
N ARG A 154 15.38 15.61 -0.13
CA ARG A 154 14.78 14.59 -1.02
C ARG A 154 13.25 14.68 -1.05
N VAL A 155 12.61 14.92 0.10
CA VAL A 155 11.15 15.08 0.19
C VAL A 155 10.71 16.33 -0.58
N TRP A 156 11.36 17.47 -0.36
CA TRP A 156 11.10 18.71 -1.11
C TRP A 156 11.32 18.54 -2.62
N ASN A 157 12.37 17.82 -3.03
CA ASN A 157 12.55 17.47 -4.44
C ASN A 157 11.36 16.70 -5.00
N ASN A 158 10.98 15.60 -4.34
CA ASN A 158 9.93 14.73 -4.86
C ASN A 158 8.58 15.47 -4.90
N LEU A 159 8.30 16.30 -3.89
CA LEU A 159 7.13 17.19 -3.87
C LEU A 159 7.14 18.18 -5.04
N ALA A 160 8.27 18.84 -5.30
CA ALA A 160 8.41 19.74 -6.45
C ALA A 160 8.17 19.02 -7.78
N VAL A 161 8.76 17.83 -7.94
CA VAL A 161 8.57 17.01 -9.14
C VAL A 161 7.10 16.59 -9.28
N CYS A 162 6.40 16.25 -8.19
CA CYS A 162 4.97 15.98 -8.26
C CYS A 162 4.18 17.20 -8.76
N TYR A 163 4.38 18.38 -8.17
CA TYR A 163 3.68 19.61 -8.59
C TYR A 163 3.94 19.96 -10.06
N THR A 164 5.18 19.82 -10.53
CA THR A 164 5.50 20.03 -11.95
C THR A 164 4.83 19.01 -12.86
N ARG A 165 4.73 17.75 -12.46
CA ARG A 165 4.04 16.69 -13.23
C ARG A 165 2.54 16.92 -13.38
N ILE A 166 1.92 17.62 -12.43
CA ILE A 166 0.50 18.03 -12.50
C ILE A 166 0.30 19.49 -12.94
N PHE A 167 1.34 20.12 -13.52
CA PHE A 167 1.31 21.48 -14.07
C PHE A 167 0.99 22.60 -13.05
N GLN A 168 1.16 22.35 -11.75
CA GLN A 168 1.01 23.36 -10.69
C GLN A 168 2.33 24.09 -10.41
N PHE A 169 2.85 24.78 -11.42
CA PHE A 169 4.17 25.44 -11.35
C PHE A 169 4.28 26.48 -10.22
N GLY A 170 3.20 27.21 -9.93
CA GLY A 170 3.17 28.16 -8.82
C GLY A 170 3.44 27.52 -7.46
N LYS A 171 2.92 26.30 -7.23
CA LYS A 171 3.16 25.55 -5.99
C LYS A 171 4.51 24.84 -5.99
N ALA A 172 5.06 24.51 -7.15
CA ALA A 172 6.38 23.88 -7.27
C ALA A 172 7.53 24.82 -6.87
N TRP A 173 7.34 26.14 -6.98
CA TRP A 173 8.39 27.13 -6.73
C TRP A 173 8.93 27.12 -5.29
N MET A 174 8.04 27.10 -4.29
CA MET A 174 8.42 27.09 -2.86
C MET A 174 9.30 25.87 -2.50
N PRO A 175 8.89 24.62 -2.82
CA PRO A 175 9.72 23.43 -2.69
C PRO A 175 11.09 23.51 -3.36
N LEU A 176 11.14 23.99 -4.62
CA LEU A 176 12.40 24.13 -5.36
C LEU A 176 13.33 25.14 -4.70
N ARG A 177 12.77 26.27 -4.27
CA ARG A 177 13.54 27.33 -3.61
C ARG A 177 14.20 26.81 -2.33
N ARG A 178 13.44 26.10 -1.49
CA ARG A 178 13.93 25.56 -0.22
C ARG A 178 14.98 24.47 -0.39
N ARG A 179 14.96 23.75 -1.53
CA ARG A 179 15.97 22.74 -1.86
C ARG A 179 17.28 23.35 -2.38
N PHE A 180 17.20 24.34 -3.27
CA PHE A 180 18.38 24.85 -3.98
C PHE A 180 19.03 26.06 -3.30
N PHE A 181 18.31 26.77 -2.45
CA PHE A 181 18.76 28.02 -1.83
C PHE A 181 18.55 28.06 -0.30
N GLY A 182 18.17 26.93 0.31
CA GLY A 182 17.95 26.78 1.75
C GLY A 182 19.03 25.98 2.43
#